data_AF-F1LGN1-F1
#
_entry.id   AF-F1LGN1-F1
#
_cell.length_a   1.000
_cell.length_b   1.000
_cell.length_c   1.000
_cell.angle_alpha   90.00
_cell.angle_beta   90.00
_cell.angle_gamma   90.00
#
_symmetry.space_group_name_H-M   'P 1'
#
loop_
_entity.id
_entity.type
_entity.pdbx_description
1 polymer ?
#
loop_
_entity_poly.entity_id
_entity_poly.type
_entity_poly.pdbx_seq_one_letter_code
_entity_poly.pdbx_strand_id
1 'polypeptide(L)'
;MRLLGDHKYGLILCESRLPFQTLDQGLDVLVVTRNIDSFVSTYNYNLNGQFFVEKDSKNKQLNILTVEHIANSIRTHGMGIMNTTINFA
;
A
#
# COMPACT_ATOMS: atom_id res chain seq x y z
N MET A 1 -20.92 5.80 -9.64
CA MET A 1 -21.09 5.17 -10.97
C MET A 1 -21.88 3.85 -10.96
N ARG A 2 -21.95 3.08 -9.86
CA ARG A 2 -22.71 1.80 -9.81
C ARG A 2 -24.20 1.93 -10.15
N LEU A 3 -24.91 2.83 -9.46
CA LEU A 3 -26.35 3.04 -9.66
C LEU A 3 -26.69 3.46 -11.10
N LEU A 4 -25.80 4.22 -11.74
CA LEU A 4 -25.97 4.64 -13.12
C LEU A 4 -25.79 3.48 -14.11
N GLY A 5 -24.87 2.57 -13.82
CA GLY A 5 -24.64 1.35 -14.62
C GLY A 5 -25.80 0.38 -14.56
N ASP A 6 -26.38 0.20 -13.37
CA ASP A 6 -27.57 -0.62 -13.16
C ASP A 6 -28.80 -0.02 -13.87
N HIS A 7 -29.10 1.26 -13.61
CA HIS A 7 -30.31 1.90 -14.13
C HIS A 7 -30.30 2.10 -15.65
N LYS A 8 -29.12 2.23 -16.28
CA LYS A 8 -29.00 2.49 -17.72
C LYS A 8 -28.67 1.25 -18.55
N TYR A 9 -28.00 0.25 -17.95
CA TYR A 9 -27.47 -0.90 -18.68
C TYR A 9 -27.79 -2.25 -18.02
N GLY A 10 -28.51 -2.30 -16.89
CA GLY A 10 -28.85 -3.53 -16.17
C GLY A 10 -27.62 -4.28 -15.64
N LEU A 11 -26.50 -3.57 -15.45
CA LEU A 11 -25.23 -4.17 -15.04
C LEU A 11 -25.13 -4.28 -13.53
N ILE A 12 -25.00 -5.50 -13.03
CA ILE A 12 -24.67 -5.78 -11.63
C ILE A 12 -23.16 -5.60 -11.44
N LEU A 13 -22.75 -4.38 -11.10
CA LEU A 13 -21.35 -4.07 -10.83
C LEU A 13 -20.97 -4.46 -9.39
N CYS A 14 -19.78 -5.05 -9.21
CA CYS A 14 -19.22 -5.36 -7.90
C CYS A 14 -19.20 -4.12 -6.99
N GLU A 15 -19.34 -4.35 -5.69
CA GLU A 15 -19.16 -3.29 -4.69
C GLU A 15 -17.74 -2.74 -4.75
N SER A 16 -17.63 -1.43 -4.96
CA SER A 16 -16.36 -0.72 -4.83
C SER A 16 -15.99 -0.67 -3.36
N ARG A 17 -15.17 -1.62 -2.91
CA ARG A 17 -14.60 -1.67 -1.55
C ARG A 17 -13.33 -0.83 -1.42
N LEU A 18 -13.19 0.20 -2.27
CA LEU A 18 -12.06 1.10 -2.21
C LEU A 18 -12.24 2.03 -1.01
N PRO A 19 -11.22 2.17 -0.14
CA PRO A 19 -11.27 3.08 1.00
C PRO A 19 -11.60 4.51 0.57
N PHE A 20 -12.53 5.15 1.28
CA PHE A 20 -12.95 6.54 0.99
C PHE A 20 -12.07 7.60 1.66
N GLN A 21 -11.23 7.18 2.61
CA GLN A 21 -10.36 8.05 3.40
C GLN A 21 -9.00 7.38 3.59
N THR A 22 -7.94 8.19 3.49
CA THR A 22 -6.57 7.85 3.86
C THR A 22 -6.29 8.35 5.28
N LEU A 23 -5.74 7.48 6.11
CA LEU A 23 -5.14 7.86 7.39
C LEU A 23 -3.63 7.89 7.20
N ASP A 24 -2.96 8.93 7.69
CA ASP A 24 -1.49 9.06 7.66
C ASP A 24 -0.85 8.24 8.80
N GLN A 25 -1.24 6.96 8.91
CA GLN A 25 -0.53 5.98 9.72
C GLN A 25 0.36 5.18 8.77
N GLY A 26 1.52 5.74 8.45
CA GLY A 26 2.48 5.13 7.54
C GLY A 26 3.13 3.89 8.12
N LEU A 27 3.27 2.85 7.28
CA LEU A 27 4.15 1.72 7.58
C LEU A 27 5.59 2.21 7.73
N ASP A 28 6.26 1.81 8.80
CA ASP A 28 7.69 2.05 8.94
C ASP A 28 8.44 1.14 7.96
N VAL A 29 9.27 1.73 7.10
CA VAL A 29 10.11 1.01 6.15
C VAL A 29 10.98 -0.03 6.84
N LEU A 30 11.40 0.15 8.09
CA LEU A 30 12.18 -0.87 8.79
C LEU A 30 11.45 -2.22 8.90
N VAL A 31 10.11 -2.20 9.01
CA VAL A 31 9.29 -3.41 9.05
C VAL A 31 9.22 -4.07 7.67
N VAL A 32 9.10 -3.24 6.63
CA VAL A 32 9.08 -3.66 5.23
C VAL A 32 10.41 -4.31 4.83
N THR A 33 11.54 -3.69 5.19
CA THR A 33 12.87 -4.14 4.77
C THR A 33 13.31 -5.42 5.48
N ARG A 34 12.88 -5.64 6.73
CA ARG A 34 13.13 -6.89 7.47
C ARG A 34 12.40 -8.10 6.89
N ASN A 35 11.27 -7.90 6.21
CA ASN A 35 10.44 -8.97 5.66
C ASN A 35 10.10 -8.70 4.20
N ILE A 36 11.12 -8.41 3.40
CA ILE A 36 10.94 -7.93 2.02
C ILE A 36 10.20 -8.96 1.15
N ASP A 37 10.44 -10.26 1.35
CA ASP A 37 9.75 -11.34 0.63
C ASP A 37 8.24 -11.31 0.87
N SER A 38 7.84 -11.11 2.12
CA SER A 38 6.42 -10.97 2.50
C SER A 38 5.82 -9.74 1.82
N PHE A 39 6.52 -8.61 1.85
CA PHE A 39 6.06 -7.38 1.20
C PHE A 39 5.84 -7.55 -0.31
N VAL A 40 6.79 -8.14 -1.03
CA VAL A 40 6.66 -8.39 -2.48
C VAL A 40 5.48 -9.32 -2.80
N SER A 41 5.23 -10.31 -1.95
CA SER A 41 4.09 -11.23 -2.13
C SER A 41 2.73 -10.58 -1.83
N THR A 42 2.68 -9.61 -0.91
CA THR A 42 1.42 -9.06 -0.37
C THR A 42 1.05 -7.67 -0.89
N TYR A 43 1.96 -6.94 -1.53
CA TYR A 43 1.70 -5.59 -2.05
C TYR A 43 1.74 -5.53 -3.58
N ASN A 44 0.95 -4.62 -4.15
CA ASN A 44 1.00 -4.22 -5.55
C ASN A 44 1.52 -2.78 -5.65
N TYR A 45 2.25 -2.47 -6.73
CA TYR A 45 2.67 -1.11 -7.01
C TYR A 45 1.68 -0.42 -7.95
N ASN A 46 1.16 0.73 -7.51
CA ASN A 46 0.37 1.61 -8.36
C ASN A 46 1.30 2.59 -9.06
N LEU A 47 1.57 2.36 -10.34
CA LEU A 47 2.43 3.22 -11.16
C LEU A 47 1.91 4.65 -11.30
N ASN A 48 0.58 4.85 -11.35
CA ASN A 48 -0.03 6.17 -11.54
C ASN A 48 0.12 7.02 -10.28
N GLY A 49 -0.15 6.41 -9.11
CA GLY A 49 -0.08 7.07 -7.82
C GLY A 49 1.30 7.05 -7.18
N GLN A 50 2.23 6.25 -7.72
CA GLN A 50 3.58 6.04 -7.17
C GLN A 50 3.57 5.59 -5.70
N PHE A 51 2.72 4.62 -5.37
CA PHE A 51 2.64 4.04 -4.04
C PHE A 51 2.43 2.53 -4.11
N PHE A 52 2.87 1.82 -3.07
CA PHE A 52 2.51 0.42 -2.87
C PHE A 52 1.22 0.34 -2.07
N VAL A 53 0.36 -0.61 -2.44
CA VAL A 53 -0.89 -0.90 -1.74
C VAL A 53 -1.00 -2.38 -1.46
N GLU A 54 -1.47 -2.72 -0.28
CA GLU A 54 -1.72 -4.09 0.14
C GLU A 54 -2.78 -4.74 -0.77
N LYS A 55 -2.55 -5.99 -1.18
CA LYS A 55 -3.45 -6.75 -2.07
C LYS A 55 -4.76 -7.11 -1.38
N ASP A 56 -4.68 -7.50 -0.12
CA ASP A 56 -5.82 -7.90 0.69
C ASP A 56 -5.53 -7.65 2.17
N SER A 57 -6.55 -7.33 2.95
CA SER A 57 -6.43 -7.03 4.38
C SER A 57 -7.53 -7.73 5.17
N LYS A 58 -7.16 -8.19 6.38
CA LYS A 58 -8.13 -8.73 7.35
C LYS A 58 -9.05 -7.65 7.90
N ASN A 59 -8.69 -6.38 7.76
CA ASN A 59 -9.44 -5.23 8.23
C ASN A 59 -10.11 -4.50 7.06
N LYS A 60 -11.04 -3.59 7.36
CA LYS A 60 -11.70 -2.74 6.34
C LYS A 60 -10.78 -1.66 5.73
N GLN A 61 -9.47 -1.74 5.98
CA GLN A 61 -8.47 -0.76 5.58
C GLN A 61 -7.30 -1.49 4.92
N LEU A 62 -6.82 -0.95 3.81
CA LEU A 62 -5.62 -1.43 3.13
C LEU A 62 -4.45 -0.54 3.51
N ASN A 63 -3.31 -1.16 3.76
CA ASN A 63 -2.09 -0.42 4.02
C ASN A 63 -1.49 0.16 2.73
N ILE A 64 -0.91 1.37 2.84
CA ILE A 64 -0.26 2.07 1.74
C ILE A 64 1.16 2.48 2.18
N LEU A 65 2.13 2.27 1.28
CA LEU A 65 3.50 2.77 1.44
C LEU A 65 3.79 3.80 0.35
N THR A 66 4.01 5.05 0.75
CA THR A 66 4.37 6.17 -0.12
C THR A 66 5.85 6.53 0.04
N VAL A 67 6.35 7.42 -0.84
CA VAL A 67 7.69 7.99 -0.73
C VAL A 67 7.86 8.79 0.58
N GLU A 68 6.81 9.42 1.07
CA GLU A 68 6.85 10.18 2.33
C GLU A 68 7.09 9.27 3.53
N HIS A 69 6.44 8.11 3.58
CA HIS A 69 6.72 7.10 4.62
C HIS A 69 8.19 6.65 4.56
N ILE A 70 8.74 6.47 3.35
CA ILE A 70 10.15 6.09 3.17
C ILE A 70 11.09 7.20 3.66
N ALA A 71 10.84 8.45 3.27
CA ALA A 71 11.62 9.60 3.74
C ALA A 71 11.56 9.73 5.27
N ASN A 72 10.39 9.50 5.87
CA ASN A 72 10.19 9.57 7.31
C ASN A 72 10.98 8.48 8.06
N SER A 73 11.02 7.26 7.53
CA SER A 73 11.82 6.18 8.11
C SER A 73 13.32 6.45 7.99
N ILE A 74 13.81 6.98 6.85
CA ILE A 74 15.23 7.36 6.70
C ILE A 74 15.60 8.48 7.67
N ARG A 75 14.73 9.47 7.85
CA ARG A 75 14.94 10.58 8.79
C ARG A 75 14.97 10.10 10.24
N THR A 76 14.16 9.10 10.59
CA THR A 76 14.06 8.58 11.96
C THR A 76 15.18 7.61 12.29
N HIS A 77 15.50 6.69 11.38
CA HIS A 77 16.41 5.57 11.63
C HIS A 77 17.77 5.70 10.94
N GLY A 78 17.97 6.74 10.15
CA GLY A 78 19.17 6.97 9.37
C GLY A 78 19.25 6.12 8.10
N MET A 79 20.22 6.43 7.24
CA MET A 79 20.42 5.76 5.95
C MET A 79 20.83 4.27 6.08
N GLY A 80 21.29 3.85 7.26
CA GLY A 80 21.72 2.47 7.53
C GLY A 80 20.64 1.41 7.32
N ILE A 81 19.36 1.79 7.42
CA ILE A 81 18.22 0.90 7.16
C ILE A 81 18.13 0.40 5.71
N MET A 82 18.71 1.15 4.75
CA MET A 82 18.75 0.70 3.36
C MET A 82 19.76 -0.43 3.17
N ASN A 83 20.85 -0.43 3.95
CA ASN A 83 21.91 -1.42 3.83
C ASN A 83 21.47 -2.83 4.27
N THR A 84 20.51 -2.90 5.22
CA THR A 84 19.85 -4.14 5.63
C THR A 84 18.90 -4.71 4.58
N THR A 85 18.37 -3.88 3.67
CA THR A 85 17.53 -4.34 2.56
C THR A 85 18.36 -4.82 1.38
N ILE A 86 19.50 -4.17 1.12
CA ILE A 86 20.36 -4.46 -0.04
C ILE A 86 21.24 -5.70 0.23
N ASN A 87 21.69 -5.90 1.48
CA ASN A 87 22.40 -7.11 1.89
C ASN A 87 21.45 -8.19 2.41
N PHE A 88 20.36 -8.46 1.69
CA PHE A 88 19.56 -9.64 1.93
C PHE A 88 20.34 -10.82 1.33
N ALA A 89 21.11 -11.51 2.17
CA ALA A 89 21.92 -12.67 1.83
C ALA A 89 21.47 -13.88 2.66
#